data_AF-A0A8J8J234-F1
#
_entry.id   AF-A0A8J8J234-F1
#
_cell.length_a   1.000
_cell.length_b   1.000
_cell.length_c   1.000
_cell.angle_alpha   90.00
_cell.angle_beta   90.00
_cell.angle_gamma   90.00
#
_symmetry.space_group_name_H-M   'P 1'
#
loop_
_entity.id
_entity.type
_entity.pdbx_description
1 polymer ?
#
loop_
_entity_poly.entity_id
_entity_poly.type
_entity_poly.pdbx_seq_one_letter_code
_entity_poly.pdbx_strand_id
1 'polypeptide(L)'
;MMSVTDNLLGNVFGIYLARATDEEILKRKVASGGAVTALLAYALEKGLIDGVVTAKRTEGLEGQAVVARTREELLETAGNKWSIVPFASRMKAKIEEEDLKNVAVVCLPCQAQFFGQMRDFPLLESDFGERIKYIVSLFCIGTFAFEAFLNYLRMKHGIMAQDIKDIVLKGDYLEIYHGDSVLSLPIKEVYSYLQAGCLVCTDYTGTWSDISAGFVESERGWTVLITRNLKAEELVKSAEKDGYIELRDGSHVMGEVLKAAREKLARAQKNMMYLL
;
A
#
# COMPACT_ATOMS: atom_id res chain seq x y z
N MET A 1 24.57 -3.56 -19.98
CA MET A 1 23.62 -2.46 -20.19
C MET A 1 22.23 -3.04 -19.95
N MET A 2 21.64 -2.82 -18.77
CA MET A 2 20.26 -3.24 -18.50
C MET A 2 19.33 -2.39 -19.38
N SER A 3 18.46 -3.05 -20.13
CA SER A 3 17.50 -2.37 -20.99
C SER A 3 16.52 -1.57 -20.12
N VAL A 4 15.96 -0.48 -20.65
CA VAL A 4 14.93 0.36 -19.99
C VAL A 4 13.71 -0.48 -19.55
N THR A 5 13.54 -1.68 -20.11
CA THR A 5 12.53 -2.68 -19.77
C THR A 5 12.83 -3.57 -18.55
N ASP A 6 14.07 -3.59 -18.02
CA ASP A 6 14.45 -4.48 -16.91
C ASP A 6 14.28 -3.87 -15.51
N ASN A 7 14.09 -2.55 -15.39
CA ASN A 7 13.99 -1.87 -14.09
C ASN A 7 12.54 -1.63 -13.61
N LEU A 8 11.65 -2.61 -13.79
CA LEU A 8 10.23 -2.51 -13.39
C LEU A 8 10.03 -2.36 -11.87
N LEU A 9 11.01 -2.81 -11.09
CA LEU A 9 10.97 -2.70 -9.64
C LEU A 9 11.66 -1.43 -9.14
N GLY A 10 12.27 -0.60 -9.99
CA GLY A 10 13.07 0.54 -9.57
C GLY A 10 14.30 0.13 -8.75
N ASN A 11 14.84 1.06 -7.96
CA ASN A 11 15.99 0.74 -7.11
C ASN A 11 15.62 -0.27 -6.02
N VAL A 12 16.38 -1.37 -5.91
CA VAL A 12 16.23 -2.40 -4.89
C VAL A 12 17.53 -2.46 -4.10
N PHE A 13 17.48 -2.04 -2.84
CA PHE A 13 18.59 -2.13 -1.88
C PHE A 13 18.59 -3.50 -1.21
N GLY A 14 17.42 -3.99 -0.80
CA GLY A 14 17.21 -5.30 -0.19
C GLY A 14 15.78 -5.79 -0.41
N ILE A 15 15.60 -7.11 -0.35
CA ILE A 15 14.29 -7.76 -0.42
C ILE A 15 14.16 -8.81 0.67
N TYR A 16 13.10 -8.72 1.45
CA TYR A 16 12.89 -9.54 2.65
C TYR A 16 11.46 -10.07 2.70
N LEU A 17 11.32 -11.23 3.31
CA LEU A 17 10.04 -11.66 3.88
C LEU A 17 10.05 -11.21 5.35
N ALA A 18 9.08 -10.39 5.72
CA ALA A 18 8.94 -9.84 7.06
C ALA A 18 7.61 -10.23 7.71
N ARG A 19 7.62 -10.45 9.02
CA ARG A 19 6.41 -10.74 9.80
C ARG A 19 6.48 -10.07 11.16
N ALA A 20 5.38 -9.50 11.63
CA ALA A 20 5.28 -8.94 12.98
C ALA A 20 5.44 -10.05 14.03
N THR A 21 6.11 -9.75 15.13
CA THR A 21 6.18 -10.62 16.32
C THR A 21 5.03 -10.37 17.30
N ASP A 22 4.36 -9.22 17.17
CA ASP A 22 3.24 -8.81 18.01
C ASP A 22 1.96 -9.56 17.62
N GLU A 23 1.47 -10.38 18.55
CA GLU A 23 0.23 -11.17 18.42
C GLU A 23 -1.01 -10.31 18.18
N GLU A 24 -1.08 -9.08 18.71
CA GLU A 24 -2.22 -8.19 18.44
C GLU A 24 -2.24 -7.77 16.97
N ILE A 25 -1.06 -7.45 16.41
CA ILE A 25 -0.91 -7.09 15.00
C ILE A 25 -1.26 -8.28 14.11
N LEU A 26 -0.78 -9.48 14.45
CA LEU A 26 -1.06 -10.71 13.68
C LEU A 26 -2.54 -11.11 13.70
N LYS A 27 -3.27 -10.81 14.79
CA LYS A 27 -4.71 -11.09 14.91
C LYS A 27 -5.59 -10.12 14.13
N ARG A 28 -5.11 -8.91 13.82
CA ARG A 28 -5.80 -8.03 12.86
C ARG A 28 -5.75 -8.77 11.52
N LYS A 29 -6.89 -8.99 10.86
CA LYS A 29 -7.01 -9.76 9.61
C LYS A 29 -6.20 -9.14 8.45
N VAL A 30 -4.88 -9.23 8.49
CA VAL A 30 -3.99 -8.87 7.39
C VAL A 30 -3.81 -10.11 6.51
N ALA A 31 -4.02 -9.96 5.21
CA ALA A 31 -3.66 -10.99 4.23
C ALA A 31 -2.13 -11.27 4.17
N SER A 32 -1.34 -10.51 4.93
CA SER A 32 0.13 -10.52 4.98
C SER A 32 0.63 -10.66 6.43
N GLY A 33 1.94 -10.60 6.62
CA GLY A 33 2.59 -10.75 7.93
C GLY A 33 2.52 -9.55 8.88
N GLY A 34 1.75 -8.49 8.58
CA GLY A 34 1.60 -7.32 9.47
C GLY A 34 2.86 -6.45 9.62
N ALA A 35 3.90 -6.67 8.81
CA ALA A 35 5.21 -6.05 9.01
C ALA A 35 5.20 -4.52 8.88
N VAL A 36 4.35 -3.95 8.01
CA VAL A 36 4.23 -2.49 7.86
C VAL A 36 3.76 -1.84 9.16
N THR A 37 2.72 -2.41 9.78
CA THR A 37 2.19 -1.91 11.05
C THR A 37 3.24 -2.02 12.16
N ALA A 38 3.92 -3.16 12.25
CA ALA A 38 4.96 -3.37 13.27
C ALA A 38 6.17 -2.43 13.10
N LEU A 39 6.62 -2.22 11.85
CA LEU A 39 7.72 -1.32 11.52
C LEU A 39 7.41 0.14 11.88
N LEU A 40 6.17 0.57 11.65
CA LEU A 40 5.74 1.92 11.94
C LEU A 40 5.42 2.12 13.43
N ALA A 41 4.93 1.09 14.12
CA ALA A 41 4.82 1.09 15.58
C ALA A 41 6.21 1.25 16.22
N TYR A 42 7.19 0.46 15.78
CA TYR A 42 8.60 0.63 16.18
C TYR A 42 9.09 2.06 15.96
N ALA A 43 8.83 2.63 14.78
CA ALA A 43 9.27 3.98 14.46
C ALA A 43 8.62 5.05 15.34
N LEU A 44 7.33 4.91 15.68
CA LEU A 44 6.63 5.80 16.61
C LEU A 44 7.19 5.66 18.04
N GLU A 45 7.29 4.44 18.56
CA GLU A 45 7.70 4.17 19.94
C GLU A 45 9.16 4.53 20.22
N LYS A 46 10.03 4.46 19.20
CA LYS A 46 11.42 4.93 19.28
C LYS A 46 11.58 6.44 19.01
N GLY A 47 10.48 7.16 18.75
CA GLY A 47 10.52 8.58 18.42
C GLY A 47 11.26 8.89 17.12
N LEU A 48 11.32 7.94 16.19
CA LEU A 48 11.91 8.17 14.87
C LEU A 48 10.98 8.97 13.98
N ILE A 49 9.67 8.88 14.21
CA ILE A 49 8.62 9.65 13.55
C ILE A 49 7.62 10.15 14.60
N ASP A 50 6.95 11.25 14.28
CA ASP A 50 5.98 11.92 15.15
C ASP A 50 4.53 11.52 14.79
N GLY A 51 4.35 10.89 13.63
CA GLY A 51 3.06 10.47 13.12
C GLY A 51 3.15 9.63 11.84
N VAL A 52 2.11 8.83 11.63
CA VAL A 52 1.91 8.00 10.44
C VAL A 52 0.69 8.49 9.69
N VAL A 53 0.90 8.95 8.47
CA VAL A 53 -0.13 9.34 7.52
C VAL A 53 -0.65 8.10 6.80
N THR A 54 -1.93 7.80 6.96
CA THR A 54 -2.53 6.57 6.41
C THR A 54 -4.04 6.73 6.18
N ALA A 55 -4.67 5.73 5.56
CA ALA A 55 -6.13 5.65 5.42
C ALA A 55 -6.75 4.81 6.54
N LYS A 56 -7.88 5.27 7.07
CA LYS A 56 -8.77 4.52 7.96
C LYS A 56 -10.10 4.30 7.26
N ARG A 57 -10.61 3.06 7.31
CA ARG A 57 -11.95 2.72 6.83
C ARG A 57 -13.00 3.26 7.81
N THR A 58 -14.06 3.87 7.32
CA THR A 58 -15.13 4.45 8.15
C THR A 58 -16.36 3.58 8.15
N GLU A 59 -17.02 3.46 7.00
CA GLU A 59 -18.25 2.68 6.79
C GLU A 59 -18.23 2.06 5.39
N GLY A 60 -18.76 0.84 5.22
CA GLY A 60 -18.80 0.21 3.89
C GLY A 60 -17.40 0.19 3.28
N LEU A 61 -17.20 0.66 2.05
CA LEU A 61 -15.86 0.79 1.45
C LEU A 61 -15.30 2.22 1.51
N GLU A 62 -15.91 3.09 2.31
CA GLU A 62 -15.46 4.46 2.51
C GLU A 62 -14.24 4.52 3.44
N GLY A 63 -13.44 5.55 3.25
CA GLY A 63 -12.28 5.79 4.08
C GLY A 63 -11.92 7.26 4.16
N GLN A 64 -11.12 7.58 5.16
CA GLN A 64 -10.62 8.92 5.41
C GLN A 64 -9.13 8.91 5.69
N ALA A 65 -8.47 10.03 5.40
CA ALA A 65 -7.07 10.22 5.70
C ALA A 65 -6.92 10.56 7.19
N VAL A 66 -6.02 9.86 7.88
CA VAL A 66 -5.75 10.05 9.30
C VAL A 66 -4.25 10.16 9.54
N VAL A 67 -3.90 10.81 10.65
CA VAL A 67 -2.58 10.73 11.25
C VAL A 67 -2.75 9.83 12.47
N ALA A 68 -1.98 8.75 12.54
CA ALA A 68 -1.84 7.94 13.74
C ALA A 68 -0.54 8.33 14.45
N ARG A 69 -0.62 8.65 15.74
CA ARG A 69 0.51 9.09 16.57
C ARG A 69 0.85 8.12 17.69
N THR A 70 -0.02 7.14 17.91
CA THR A 70 0.18 6.06 18.88
C THR A 70 0.10 4.71 18.18
N ARG A 71 0.64 3.67 18.83
CA ARG A 71 0.51 2.29 18.38
C ARG A 71 -0.97 1.92 18.21
N GLU A 72 -1.80 2.27 19.18
CA GLU A 72 -3.24 1.97 19.20
C GLU A 72 -3.95 2.60 18.00
N GLU A 73 -3.74 3.89 17.75
CA GLU A 73 -4.29 4.60 16.58
C GLU A 73 -3.81 3.96 15.27
N LEU A 74 -2.55 3.54 15.20
CA LEU A 74 -1.99 2.89 14.03
C LEU A 74 -2.66 1.52 13.77
N LEU A 75 -2.88 0.72 14.81
CA LEU A 75 -3.56 -0.58 14.73
C LEU A 75 -5.00 -0.44 14.22
N GLU A 76 -5.71 0.64 14.56
CA GLU A 76 -7.05 0.92 14.02
C GLU A 76 -7.05 1.20 12.51
N THR A 77 -5.89 1.53 11.96
CA THR A 77 -5.72 1.73 10.52
C THR A 77 -5.22 0.48 9.83
N ALA A 78 -5.07 -0.67 10.48
CA ALA A 78 -4.57 -1.88 9.82
C ALA A 78 -5.56 -2.44 8.77
N GLY A 79 -5.05 -3.25 7.84
CA GLY A 79 -5.85 -3.93 6.82
C GLY A 79 -5.89 -3.23 5.45
N ASN A 80 -6.49 -3.90 4.48
CA ASN A 80 -6.63 -3.38 3.12
C ASN A 80 -7.81 -2.42 3.04
N LYS A 81 -7.59 -1.23 2.47
CA LYS A 81 -8.64 -0.27 2.20
C LYS A 81 -8.69 -0.05 0.71
N TRP A 82 -9.78 -0.48 0.10
CA TRP A 82 -10.02 -0.21 -1.32
C TRP A 82 -10.49 1.24 -1.53
N SER A 83 -10.81 1.98 -0.46
CA SER A 83 -11.31 3.36 -0.49
C SER A 83 -10.40 4.33 -1.25
N ILE A 84 -10.99 5.24 -2.03
CA ILE A 84 -10.26 6.38 -2.60
C ILE A 84 -10.32 7.51 -1.59
N VAL A 85 -9.15 7.89 -1.09
CA VAL A 85 -9.01 8.94 -0.09
C VAL A 85 -8.21 10.09 -0.70
N PRO A 86 -8.70 11.35 -0.63
CA PRO A 86 -7.95 12.51 -1.10
C PRO A 86 -6.76 12.79 -0.16
N PHE A 87 -5.68 12.04 -0.36
CA PHE A 87 -4.51 12.02 0.53
C PHE A 87 -3.81 13.39 0.58
N ALA A 88 -3.44 13.95 -0.57
CA ALA A 88 -2.55 15.12 -0.61
C ALA A 88 -3.09 16.34 0.17
N SER A 89 -4.31 16.79 -0.15
CA SER A 89 -4.87 18.02 0.42
C SER A 89 -5.21 17.89 1.90
N ARG A 90 -5.81 16.76 2.32
CA ARG A 90 -6.17 16.53 3.72
C ARG A 90 -4.95 16.32 4.61
N MET A 91 -3.90 15.69 4.07
CA MET A 91 -2.72 15.38 4.87
C MET A 91 -1.81 16.59 5.04
N LYS A 92 -1.69 17.48 4.05
CA LYS A 92 -1.00 18.76 4.24
C LYS A 92 -1.58 19.55 5.41
N ALA A 93 -2.90 19.76 5.39
CA ALA A 93 -3.59 20.48 6.47
C ALA A 93 -3.35 19.81 7.84
N LYS A 94 -3.53 18.49 7.95
CA LYS A 94 -3.32 17.78 9.21
C LYS A 94 -1.88 17.85 9.74
N ILE A 95 -0.89 17.69 8.87
CA ILE A 95 0.52 17.75 9.25
C ILE A 95 0.87 19.14 9.79
N GLU A 96 0.35 20.19 9.16
CA GLU A 96 0.55 21.58 9.57
C GLU A 96 -0.20 21.90 10.87
N GLU A 97 -1.47 21.50 10.98
CA GLU A 97 -2.32 21.71 12.17
C GLU A 97 -1.76 21.02 13.43
N GLU A 98 -1.20 19.81 13.28
CA GLU A 98 -0.64 19.04 14.38
C GLU A 98 0.87 19.26 14.61
N ASP A 99 1.47 20.18 13.84
CA ASP A 99 2.91 20.51 13.82
C ASP A 99 3.86 19.31 13.75
N LEU A 100 3.52 18.32 12.92
CA LEU A 100 4.35 17.12 12.75
C LEU A 100 5.59 17.44 11.92
N LYS A 101 6.77 17.02 12.37
CA LYS A 101 8.04 17.31 11.68
C LYS A 101 8.60 16.11 10.94
N ASN A 102 8.36 14.91 11.46
CA ASN A 102 8.88 13.66 10.90
C ASN A 102 7.74 12.68 10.71
N VAL A 103 7.11 12.66 9.55
CA VAL A 103 6.02 11.71 9.27
C VAL A 103 6.47 10.53 8.42
N ALA A 104 5.90 9.36 8.71
CA ALA A 104 5.86 8.27 7.73
C ALA A 104 4.54 8.32 6.97
N VAL A 105 4.56 8.01 5.68
CA VAL A 105 3.36 7.97 4.83
C VAL A 105 3.18 6.56 4.30
N VAL A 106 2.02 5.95 4.60
CA VAL A 106 1.59 4.67 4.01
C VAL A 106 0.65 4.96 2.86
N CYS A 107 1.05 4.58 1.65
CA CYS A 107 0.34 5.00 0.45
C CYS A 107 0.40 3.96 -0.68
N LEU A 108 -0.29 4.24 -1.79
CA LEU A 108 -0.22 3.46 -3.02
C LEU A 108 0.86 4.01 -3.97
N PRO A 109 1.27 3.29 -5.03
CA PRO A 109 2.37 3.70 -5.91
C PRO A 109 2.23 5.10 -6.52
N CYS A 110 1.03 5.46 -6.99
CA CYS A 110 0.78 6.80 -7.54
C CYS A 110 0.91 7.92 -6.48
N GLN A 111 0.58 7.62 -5.23
CA GLN A 111 0.75 8.55 -4.12
C GLN A 111 2.22 8.62 -3.68
N ALA A 112 2.94 7.49 -3.71
CA ALA A 112 4.38 7.47 -3.46
C ALA A 112 5.13 8.32 -4.48
N GLN A 113 4.72 8.28 -5.75
CA GLN A 113 5.24 9.18 -6.80
C GLN A 113 5.00 10.65 -6.45
N PHE A 114 3.78 11.00 -6.03
CA PHE A 114 3.44 12.36 -5.60
C PHE A 114 4.29 12.82 -4.41
N PHE A 115 4.35 12.03 -3.32
CA PHE A 115 5.10 12.40 -2.11
C PHE A 115 6.61 12.40 -2.35
N GLY A 116 7.13 11.46 -3.13
CA GLY A 116 8.54 11.41 -3.52
C GLY A 116 8.93 12.64 -4.34
N GLN A 117 8.11 13.04 -5.31
CA GLN A 117 8.36 14.27 -6.08
C GLN A 117 8.31 15.52 -5.21
N MET A 118 7.34 15.62 -4.28
CA MET A 118 7.28 16.77 -3.36
C MET A 118 8.49 16.85 -2.42
N ARG A 119 9.03 15.70 -2.00
CA ARG A 119 10.21 15.62 -1.14
C ARG A 119 11.50 15.94 -1.89
N ASP A 120 11.65 15.37 -3.09
CA ASP A 120 12.90 15.45 -3.86
C ASP A 120 12.99 16.75 -4.70
N PHE A 121 11.84 17.35 -5.03
CA PHE A 121 11.72 18.62 -5.76
C PHE A 121 10.78 19.58 -5.01
N PRO A 122 11.17 20.05 -3.81
CA PRO A 122 10.33 20.91 -3.01
C PRO A 122 10.05 22.24 -3.72
N LEU A 123 8.78 22.67 -3.69
CA LEU A 123 8.43 24.03 -4.07
C LEU A 123 8.88 24.98 -2.95
N LEU A 124 9.51 26.09 -3.30
CA LEU A 124 10.13 27.06 -2.36
C LEU A 124 9.17 27.60 -1.29
N GLU A 125 7.85 27.48 -1.49
CA GLU A 125 6.80 28.02 -0.61
C GLU A 125 6.24 27.00 0.39
N SER A 126 6.75 25.76 0.46
CA SER A 126 6.26 24.79 1.45
C SER A 126 7.35 23.85 1.98
N ASP A 127 7.39 23.67 3.30
CA ASP A 127 8.21 22.68 4.00
C ASP A 127 7.56 21.28 4.03
N PHE A 128 6.40 21.11 3.40
CA PHE A 128 5.61 19.87 3.44
C PHE A 128 6.42 18.63 3.01
N GLY A 129 7.20 18.73 1.94
CA GLY A 129 8.02 17.63 1.44
C GLY A 129 9.12 17.22 2.43
N GLU A 130 9.72 18.20 3.13
CA GLU A 130 10.79 17.98 4.11
C GLU A 130 10.28 17.24 5.35
N ARG A 131 8.99 17.39 5.68
CA ARG A 131 8.36 16.69 6.81
C ARG A 131 8.17 15.19 6.56
N ILE A 132 8.29 14.73 5.31
CA ILE A 132 8.08 13.32 4.92
C ILE A 132 9.36 12.52 5.14
N LYS A 133 9.50 11.96 6.34
CA LYS A 133 10.67 11.17 6.72
C LYS A 133 10.67 9.78 6.08
N TYR A 134 9.55 9.08 5.99
CA TYR A 134 9.48 7.76 5.35
C TYR A 134 8.30 7.66 4.39
N ILE A 135 8.51 7.09 3.20
CA ILE A 135 7.44 6.72 2.28
C ILE A 135 7.36 5.20 2.21
N VAL A 136 6.24 4.62 2.64
CA VAL A 136 5.95 3.19 2.59
C VAL A 136 4.84 2.94 1.57
N SER A 137 5.21 2.43 0.39
CA SER A 137 4.22 2.11 -0.66
C SER A 137 3.73 0.68 -0.54
N LEU A 138 2.41 0.47 -0.55
CA LEU A 138 1.83 -0.85 -0.70
C LEU A 138 1.85 -1.29 -2.17
N PHE A 139 2.03 -2.58 -2.44
CA PHE A 139 1.82 -3.14 -3.77
C PHE A 139 0.38 -2.90 -4.21
N CYS A 140 0.18 -2.52 -5.47
CA CYS A 140 -1.13 -2.10 -5.92
C CYS A 140 -1.39 -2.54 -7.36
N ILE A 141 -2.49 -3.26 -7.56
CA ILE A 141 -3.00 -3.60 -8.89
C ILE A 141 -3.97 -2.55 -9.44
N GLY A 142 -4.42 -1.60 -8.63
CA GLY A 142 -5.45 -0.61 -8.95
C GLY A 142 -6.55 -0.59 -7.87
N THR A 143 -7.37 0.45 -7.90
CA THR A 143 -8.59 0.54 -7.08
C THR A 143 -9.82 0.82 -7.94
N PHE A 144 -11.01 0.57 -7.39
CA PHE A 144 -12.28 0.62 -8.11
C PHE A 144 -12.86 2.03 -8.23
N ALA A 145 -13.53 2.29 -9.35
CA ALA A 145 -14.55 3.33 -9.46
C ALA A 145 -15.77 2.88 -8.65
N PHE A 146 -15.81 3.28 -7.38
CA PHE A 146 -16.75 2.74 -6.40
C PHE A 146 -18.20 2.75 -6.84
N GLU A 147 -18.69 3.84 -7.40
CA GLU A 147 -20.08 3.91 -7.88
C GLU A 147 -20.36 2.84 -8.94
N ALA A 148 -19.46 2.70 -9.92
CA ALA A 148 -19.60 1.71 -11.00
C ALA A 148 -19.47 0.28 -10.46
N PHE A 149 -18.48 0.02 -9.60
CA PHE A 149 -18.23 -1.29 -9.02
C PHE A 149 -19.36 -1.74 -8.10
N LEU A 150 -19.84 -0.86 -7.20
CA LEU A 150 -20.96 -1.14 -6.31
C LEU A 150 -22.26 -1.35 -7.10
N ASN A 151 -22.47 -0.58 -8.18
CA ASN A 151 -23.63 -0.79 -9.05
C ASN A 151 -23.56 -2.15 -9.75
N TYR A 152 -22.38 -2.56 -10.24
CA TYR A 152 -22.17 -3.89 -10.80
C TYR A 152 -22.50 -4.99 -9.78
N LEU A 153 -21.96 -4.89 -8.55
CA LEU A 153 -22.24 -5.87 -7.49
C LEU A 153 -23.72 -5.95 -7.15
N ARG A 154 -24.40 -4.80 -7.05
CA ARG A 154 -25.83 -4.74 -6.80
C ARG A 154 -26.64 -5.36 -7.93
N MET A 155 -26.37 -4.99 -9.18
CA MET A 155 -27.16 -5.44 -10.33
C MET A 155 -26.93 -6.91 -10.69
N LYS A 156 -25.69 -7.40 -10.58
CA LYS A 156 -25.33 -8.77 -10.99
C LYS A 156 -25.44 -9.78 -9.85
N HIS A 157 -25.22 -9.35 -8.61
CA HIS A 157 -25.10 -10.25 -7.46
C HIS A 157 -26.02 -9.88 -6.29
N GLY A 158 -26.77 -8.77 -6.37
CA GLY A 158 -27.66 -8.34 -5.30
C GLY A 158 -26.94 -7.86 -4.03
N ILE A 159 -25.63 -7.58 -4.10
CA ILE A 159 -24.83 -7.18 -2.94
C ILE A 159 -24.89 -5.67 -2.75
N MET A 160 -25.31 -5.22 -1.56
CA MET A 160 -25.33 -3.79 -1.20
C MET A 160 -23.99 -3.39 -0.57
N ALA A 161 -23.60 -2.12 -0.74
CA ALA A 161 -22.33 -1.60 -0.24
C ALA A 161 -22.13 -1.80 1.28
N GLN A 162 -23.22 -1.64 2.04
CA GLN A 162 -23.26 -1.81 3.50
C GLN A 162 -23.00 -3.26 3.95
N ASP A 163 -23.26 -4.24 3.08
CA ASP A 163 -23.09 -5.66 3.42
C ASP A 163 -21.63 -6.11 3.24
N ILE A 164 -20.81 -5.33 2.53
CA ILE A 164 -19.43 -5.67 2.20
C ILE A 164 -18.56 -5.49 3.45
N LYS A 165 -18.15 -6.61 4.03
CA LYS A 165 -17.26 -6.67 5.20
C LYS A 165 -15.80 -6.54 4.80
N ASP A 166 -15.36 -7.11 3.68
CA ASP A 166 -13.97 -7.02 3.23
C ASP A 166 -13.83 -7.35 1.74
N ILE A 167 -12.71 -6.94 1.13
CA ILE A 167 -12.33 -7.31 -0.23
C ILE A 167 -10.86 -7.75 -0.21
N VAL A 168 -10.60 -8.97 -0.66
CA VAL A 168 -9.27 -9.58 -0.64
C VAL A 168 -8.90 -10.04 -2.04
N LEU A 169 -7.68 -9.73 -2.46
CA LEU A 169 -7.10 -10.30 -3.66
C LEU A 169 -6.44 -11.63 -3.31
N LYS A 170 -6.76 -12.70 -4.04
CA LYS A 170 -6.21 -14.04 -3.84
C LYS A 170 -5.91 -14.68 -5.19
N GLY A 171 -4.63 -14.70 -5.55
CA GLY A 171 -4.18 -15.01 -6.91
C GLY A 171 -4.91 -14.15 -7.95
N ASP A 172 -5.55 -14.80 -8.93
CA ASP A 172 -6.30 -14.15 -10.00
C ASP A 172 -7.77 -13.83 -9.65
N TYR A 173 -8.15 -13.94 -8.38
CA TYR A 173 -9.53 -13.74 -7.92
C TYR A 173 -9.65 -12.62 -6.89
N LEU A 174 -10.74 -11.87 -6.99
CA LEU A 174 -11.19 -10.92 -5.99
C LEU A 174 -12.28 -11.59 -5.14
N GLU A 175 -11.99 -11.84 -3.87
CA GLU A 175 -12.95 -12.34 -2.90
C GLU A 175 -13.62 -11.17 -2.19
N ILE A 176 -14.94 -11.05 -2.33
CA ILE A 176 -15.78 -10.04 -1.68
C ILE A 176 -16.53 -10.73 -0.56
N TYR A 177 -16.16 -10.40 0.67
CA TYR A 177 -16.79 -10.93 1.88
C TYR A 177 -18.00 -10.06 2.19
N HIS A 178 -19.20 -10.65 2.18
CA HIS A 178 -20.45 -9.94 2.44
C HIS A 178 -21.38 -10.78 3.32
N GLY A 179 -21.92 -10.19 4.39
CA GLY A 179 -22.64 -10.97 5.40
C GLY A 179 -21.80 -12.19 5.85
N ASP A 180 -22.34 -13.40 5.72
CA ASP A 180 -21.65 -14.65 6.03
C ASP A 180 -21.26 -15.45 4.77
N SER A 181 -21.22 -14.78 3.62
CA SER A 181 -20.92 -15.36 2.30
C SER A 181 -19.69 -14.70 1.66
N VAL A 182 -19.13 -15.38 0.67
CA VAL A 182 -18.00 -14.89 -0.12
C VAL A 182 -18.34 -15.02 -1.61
N LEU A 183 -18.32 -13.89 -2.32
CA LEU A 183 -18.36 -13.87 -3.77
C LEU A 183 -16.93 -13.86 -4.31
N SER A 184 -16.58 -14.81 -5.17
CA SER A 184 -15.28 -14.88 -5.83
C SER A 184 -15.42 -14.52 -7.30
N LEU A 185 -14.72 -13.47 -7.74
CA LEU A 185 -14.75 -12.97 -9.13
C LEU A 185 -13.35 -13.02 -9.75
N PRO A 186 -13.20 -13.46 -11.01
CA PRO A 186 -11.94 -13.32 -11.71
C PRO A 186 -11.53 -11.84 -11.81
N ILE A 187 -10.29 -11.51 -11.47
CA ILE A 187 -9.79 -10.13 -11.46
C ILE A 187 -9.95 -9.43 -12.83
N LYS A 188 -9.84 -10.20 -13.91
CA LYS A 188 -9.98 -9.70 -15.28
C LYS A 188 -11.39 -9.18 -15.59
N GLU A 189 -12.41 -9.73 -14.94
CA GLU A 189 -13.80 -9.26 -15.10
C GLU A 189 -13.97 -7.88 -14.47
N VAL A 190 -13.34 -7.67 -13.31
CA VAL A 190 -13.51 -6.44 -12.54
C VAL A 190 -12.60 -5.29 -13.01
N TYR A 191 -11.66 -5.54 -13.93
CA TYR A 191 -10.79 -4.49 -14.47
C TYR A 191 -11.56 -3.35 -15.12
N SER A 192 -12.70 -3.63 -15.75
CA SER A 192 -13.57 -2.60 -16.35
C SER A 192 -14.14 -1.60 -15.32
N TYR A 193 -14.15 -1.96 -14.04
CA TYR A 193 -14.61 -1.10 -12.94
C TYR A 193 -13.47 -0.46 -12.16
N LEU A 194 -12.22 -0.58 -12.60
CA LEU A 194 -11.11 0.16 -12.01
C LEU A 194 -11.22 1.65 -12.36
N GLN A 195 -10.63 2.49 -11.51
CA GLN A 195 -10.40 3.89 -11.83
C GLN A 195 -9.66 4.04 -13.16
N ALA A 196 -10.07 5.00 -13.99
CA ALA A 196 -9.45 5.23 -15.30
C ALA A 196 -7.93 5.45 -15.18
N GLY A 197 -7.47 6.20 -14.17
CA GLY A 197 -6.05 6.38 -13.89
C GLY A 197 -5.32 5.09 -13.52
N CYS A 198 -5.99 4.13 -12.87
CA CYS A 198 -5.40 2.82 -12.56
C CYS A 198 -5.24 1.92 -13.79
N LEU A 199 -6.06 2.13 -14.83
CA LEU A 199 -5.97 1.38 -16.08
C LEU A 199 -4.69 1.70 -16.86
N VAL A 200 -4.13 2.91 -16.69
CA VAL A 200 -2.89 3.35 -17.35
C VAL A 200 -1.68 3.43 -16.40
N CYS A 201 -1.86 3.10 -15.12
CA CYS A 201 -0.78 3.12 -14.14
C CYS A 201 0.20 1.96 -14.38
N THR A 202 1.49 2.28 -14.55
CA THR A 202 2.56 1.32 -14.84
C THR A 202 3.31 0.82 -13.60
N ASP A 203 3.14 1.46 -12.45
CA ASP A 203 3.92 1.18 -11.24
C ASP A 203 3.17 0.24 -10.29
N TYR A 204 3.71 -0.96 -10.07
CA TYR A 204 3.13 -1.96 -9.18
C TYR A 204 3.60 -1.85 -7.73
N THR A 205 4.89 -1.58 -7.52
CA THR A 205 5.53 -1.66 -6.20
C THR A 205 5.69 -0.31 -5.51
N GLY A 206 5.55 0.81 -6.24
CA GLY A 206 5.81 2.15 -5.73
C GLY A 206 7.30 2.44 -5.74
N THR A 207 7.86 2.64 -6.93
CA THR A 207 9.31 2.79 -7.14
C THR A 207 9.90 4.05 -6.52
N TRP A 208 9.06 5.02 -6.17
CA TRP A 208 9.40 6.28 -5.49
C TRP A 208 9.34 6.22 -3.96
N SER A 209 9.07 5.05 -3.39
CA SER A 209 9.03 4.88 -1.93
C SER A 209 10.42 4.69 -1.32
N ASP A 210 10.51 4.75 0.01
CA ASP A 210 11.68 4.25 0.74
C ASP A 210 11.56 2.74 0.96
N ILE A 211 10.33 2.27 1.24
CA ILE A 211 9.98 0.86 1.43
C ILE A 211 8.76 0.53 0.59
N SER A 212 8.84 -0.53 -0.21
CA SER A 212 7.64 -1.15 -0.80
C SER A 212 7.23 -2.36 0.01
N ALA A 213 5.93 -2.54 0.22
CA ALA A 213 5.40 -3.64 1.00
C ALA A 213 4.23 -4.33 0.28
N GLY A 214 4.20 -5.65 0.28
CA GLY A 214 3.07 -6.40 -0.25
C GLY A 214 3.09 -7.84 0.17
N PHE A 215 2.46 -8.71 -0.60
CA PHE A 215 2.48 -10.15 -0.36
C PHE A 215 2.60 -10.89 -1.70
N VAL A 216 3.02 -12.15 -1.62
CA VAL A 216 3.01 -13.10 -2.73
C VAL A 216 2.34 -14.38 -2.25
N GLU A 217 1.71 -15.11 -3.17
CA GLU A 217 0.93 -16.30 -2.81
C GLU A 217 1.79 -17.47 -2.32
N SER A 218 3.05 -17.53 -2.76
CA SER A 218 4.00 -18.57 -2.33
C SER A 218 4.42 -18.46 -0.86
N GLU A 219 4.30 -17.27 -0.26
CA GLU A 219 4.80 -16.97 1.09
C GLU A 219 3.67 -16.36 1.96
N ARG A 220 2.57 -17.09 2.11
CA ARG A 220 1.43 -16.65 2.93
C ARG A 220 1.83 -16.40 4.39
N GLY A 221 1.26 -15.36 4.98
CA GLY A 221 1.57 -14.93 6.34
C GLY A 221 2.88 -14.14 6.47
N TRP A 222 3.57 -13.86 5.36
CA TRP A 222 4.70 -12.94 5.29
C TRP A 222 4.33 -11.70 4.47
N THR A 223 4.95 -10.58 4.81
CA THR A 223 4.94 -9.36 4.03
C THR A 223 6.25 -9.29 3.26
N VAL A 224 6.19 -9.18 1.93
CA VAL A 224 7.37 -8.85 1.13
C VAL A 224 7.72 -7.40 1.37
N LEU A 225 8.93 -7.11 1.85
CA LEU A 225 9.48 -5.76 1.96
C LEU A 225 10.61 -5.58 0.94
N ILE A 226 10.57 -4.48 0.19
CA ILE A 226 11.64 -4.04 -0.69
C ILE A 226 12.17 -2.72 -0.13
N THR A 227 13.39 -2.72 0.42
CA THR A 227 14.06 -1.50 0.85
C THR A 227 14.72 -0.86 -0.37
N ARG A 228 14.64 0.47 -0.50
CA ARG A 228 15.08 1.20 -1.70
C ARG A 228 16.25 2.13 -1.45
N ASN A 229 16.64 2.31 -0.19
CA ASN A 229 17.75 3.13 0.22
C ASN A 229 18.27 2.71 1.60
N LEU A 230 19.42 3.26 1.98
CA LEU A 230 20.10 2.93 3.24
C LEU A 230 19.22 3.24 4.47
N LYS A 231 18.52 4.37 4.48
CA LYS A 231 17.64 4.76 5.60
C LYS A 231 16.50 3.75 5.83
N ALA A 232 15.94 3.22 4.74
CA ALA A 232 14.93 2.15 4.80
C ALA A 232 15.52 0.83 5.32
N GLU A 233 16.71 0.47 4.86
CA GLU A 233 17.43 -0.72 5.33
C GLU A 233 17.71 -0.64 6.84
N GLU A 234 18.24 0.48 7.31
CA GLU A 234 18.52 0.72 8.73
C GLU A 234 17.25 0.62 9.59
N LEU A 235 16.11 1.16 9.13
CA LEU A 235 14.84 1.07 9.84
C LEU A 235 14.40 -0.39 9.98
N VAL A 236 14.42 -1.15 8.87
CA VAL A 236 14.01 -2.57 8.84
C VAL A 236 14.91 -3.44 9.71
N LYS A 237 16.23 -3.27 9.62
CA LYS A 237 17.20 -4.04 10.42
C LYS A 237 17.16 -3.68 11.90
N SER A 238 16.91 -2.42 12.24
CA SER A 238 16.78 -2.02 13.65
C SER A 238 15.49 -2.57 14.26
N ALA A 239 14.37 -2.56 13.52
CA ALA A 239 13.12 -3.16 13.98
C ALA A 239 13.22 -4.68 14.16
N GLU A 240 13.96 -5.37 13.29
CA GLU A 240 14.29 -6.79 13.46
C GLU A 240 15.11 -7.03 14.73
N LYS A 241 16.19 -6.28 14.90
CA LYS A 241 17.09 -6.41 16.06
C LYS A 241 16.37 -6.17 17.39
N ASP A 242 15.44 -5.22 17.42
CA ASP A 242 14.64 -4.90 18.60
C ASP A 242 13.42 -5.81 18.76
N GLY A 243 13.24 -6.79 17.87
CA GLY A 243 12.26 -7.86 18.00
C GLY A 243 10.83 -7.48 17.62
N TYR A 244 10.61 -6.42 16.84
CA TYR A 244 9.26 -6.03 16.35
C TYR A 244 8.83 -6.84 15.12
N ILE A 245 9.81 -7.30 14.34
CA ILE A 245 9.60 -8.11 13.15
C ILE A 245 10.61 -9.25 13.09
N GLU A 246 10.21 -10.36 12.50
CA GLU A 246 11.09 -11.42 12.00
C GLU A 246 11.41 -11.14 10.53
N LEU A 247 12.66 -11.31 10.10
CA LEU A 247 13.03 -11.24 8.68
C LEU A 247 13.60 -12.57 8.16
N ARG A 248 13.38 -12.81 6.87
CA ARG A 248 14.06 -13.82 6.06
C ARG A 248 14.49 -13.19 4.75
N ASP A 249 15.49 -13.80 4.10
CA ASP A 249 15.79 -13.46 2.71
C ASP A 249 14.55 -13.65 1.83
N GLY A 250 14.25 -12.66 1.00
CA GLY A 250 13.12 -12.66 0.06
C GLY A 250 13.55 -12.72 -1.39
N SER A 251 14.81 -13.06 -1.69
CA SER A 251 15.37 -12.95 -3.04
C SER A 251 14.65 -13.89 -4.02
N HIS A 252 14.16 -15.04 -3.56
CA HIS A 252 13.44 -16.01 -4.39
C HIS A 252 12.07 -15.51 -4.86
N VAL A 253 11.40 -14.64 -4.10
CA VAL A 253 10.07 -14.13 -4.48
C VAL A 253 10.12 -13.00 -5.52
N MET A 254 11.31 -12.49 -5.83
CA MET A 254 11.49 -11.40 -6.79
C MET A 254 10.89 -11.73 -8.16
N GLY A 255 10.93 -13.00 -8.59
CA GLY A 255 10.33 -13.44 -9.85
C GLY A 255 8.81 -13.25 -9.90
N GLU A 256 8.11 -13.53 -8.80
CA GLU A 256 6.66 -13.32 -8.70
C GLU A 256 6.30 -11.84 -8.68
N VAL A 257 7.05 -11.02 -7.95
CA VAL A 257 6.85 -9.57 -7.91
C VAL A 257 7.08 -8.96 -9.30
N LEU A 258 8.14 -9.39 -10.01
CA LEU A 258 8.42 -8.97 -11.39
C LEU A 258 7.31 -9.39 -12.35
N LYS A 259 6.77 -10.60 -12.20
CA LYS A 259 5.65 -11.08 -13.01
C LYS A 259 4.42 -10.18 -12.83
N ALA A 260 4.02 -9.89 -11.59
CA ALA A 260 2.89 -9.01 -11.30
C ALA A 260 3.12 -7.58 -11.84
N ALA A 261 4.35 -7.05 -11.71
CA ALA A 261 4.71 -5.76 -12.27
C ALA A 261 4.60 -5.72 -13.82
N ARG A 262 5.06 -6.79 -14.50
CA ARG A 262 4.94 -6.94 -15.96
C ARG A 262 3.48 -7.01 -16.41
N GLU A 263 2.64 -7.75 -15.69
CA GLU A 263 1.21 -7.86 -15.99
C GLU A 263 0.50 -6.51 -15.85
N LYS A 264 0.83 -5.74 -14.80
CA LYS A 264 0.31 -4.38 -14.62
C LYS A 264 0.76 -3.45 -15.75
N LEU A 265 2.04 -3.48 -16.13
CA LEU A 265 2.57 -2.70 -17.25
C LEU A 265 1.89 -3.06 -18.57
N ALA A 266 1.75 -4.35 -18.88
CA ALA A 266 1.11 -4.81 -20.11
C ALA A 266 -0.36 -4.35 -20.19
N ARG A 267 -1.09 -4.41 -19.07
CA ARG A 267 -2.44 -3.83 -18.97
C ARG A 267 -2.42 -2.34 -19.24
N ALA A 268 -1.49 -1.61 -18.63
CA ALA A 268 -1.35 -0.16 -18.80
C ALA A 268 -1.11 0.24 -20.25
N GLN A 269 -0.15 -0.40 -20.91
CA GLN A 269 0.18 -0.17 -22.31
C GLN A 269 -1.01 -0.44 -23.23
N LYS A 270 -1.71 -1.57 -23.02
CA LYS A 270 -2.91 -1.90 -23.78
C LYS A 270 -3.98 -0.80 -23.66
N ASN A 271 -4.21 -0.27 -22.46
CA ASN A 271 -5.21 0.78 -22.25
C ASN A 271 -4.79 2.14 -22.83
N MET A 272 -3.50 2.50 -22.74
CA MET A 272 -2.99 3.74 -23.35
C MET A 272 -3.18 3.76 -24.87
N MET A 273 -3.05 2.61 -25.55
CA MET A 273 -3.28 2.52 -26.99
C MET A 273 -4.71 2.87 -27.43
N TYR A 274 -5.70 2.73 -26.54
CA TYR A 274 -7.08 3.13 -26.83
C TYR A 274 -7.36 4.62 -26.56
N LEU A 275 -6.40 5.34 -25.96
CA LEU A 275 -6.51 6.77 -25.67
C LEU A 275 -5.83 7.66 -26.73
N LEU A 276 -5.11 7.04 -27.67
CA LEU A 276 -4.44 7.68 -28.82
C LEU A 276 -5.31 7.53 -30.07
#